data_AF-A0A645IJE3-F1
#
_entry.id   AF-A0A645IJE3-F1
#
_cell.length_a   1.000
_cell.length_b   1.000
_cell.length_c   1.000
_cell.angle_alpha   90.00
_cell.angle_beta   90.00
_cell.angle_gamma   90.00
#
_symmetry.space_group_name_H-M   'P 1'
#
loop_
_entity.id
_entity.type
_entity.pdbx_description
1 polymer ?
#
loop_
_entity_poly.entity_id
_entity_poly.type
_entity_poly.pdbx_seq_one_letter_code
_entity_poly.pdbx_strand_id
1 'polypeptide(L)'
;MIGLAASGRTPYVIGALRYARSIGCATVAISCNKNAKISAEADVPIELLTGLEVLTGSTRLKAGTAEKMALNMISTVSMIETGKVYENLMVDLRQTNEKLACRAENIVMQATGCDRGQASEALREAEGEAKLAITRILLDTDLETAKRKLMQAGGKVREALKTC
;
A
#
# COMPACT_ATOMS: atom_id res chain seq x y z
N MET A 1 -12.43 -8.00 5.78
CA MET A 1 -13.32 -7.62 4.66
C MET A 1 -13.58 -6.11 4.71
N ILE A 2 -13.56 -5.42 3.56
CA ILE A 2 -13.98 -4.02 3.44
C ILE A 2 -15.24 -3.97 2.57
N GLY A 3 -16.37 -3.57 3.15
CA GLY A 3 -17.65 -3.38 2.45
C GLY A 3 -17.85 -1.93 2.05
N LEU A 4 -18.18 -1.67 0.78
CA LEU A 4 -18.38 -0.32 0.26
C LEU A 4 -19.81 -0.14 -0.23
N ALA A 5 -20.49 0.88 0.29
CA ALA A 5 -21.74 1.36 -0.26
C ALA A 5 -21.96 2.82 0.10
N ALA A 6 -21.86 3.73 -0.88
CA ALA A 6 -22.22 5.13 -0.72
C ALA A 6 -23.60 5.32 -0.03
N SER A 7 -24.60 4.52 -0.44
CA SER A 7 -25.95 4.54 0.14
C SER A 7 -26.00 4.13 1.61
N GLY A 8 -25.01 3.38 2.08
CA GLY A 8 -24.94 2.85 3.43
C GLY A 8 -25.91 1.71 3.74
N ARG A 9 -26.69 1.23 2.76
CA ARG A 9 -27.81 0.30 3.00
C ARG A 9 -27.94 -0.85 1.99
N THR A 10 -26.97 -1.01 1.10
CA THR A 10 -26.99 -2.02 0.04
C THR A 10 -27.06 -3.44 0.65
N PRO A 11 -28.13 -4.23 0.42
CA PRO A 11 -28.31 -5.53 1.07
C PRO A 11 -27.18 -6.53 0.83
N TYR A 12 -26.59 -6.52 -0.37
CA TYR A 12 -25.43 -7.35 -0.71
C TYR A 12 -24.26 -7.11 0.24
N VAL A 13 -23.94 -5.84 0.53
CA VAL A 13 -22.83 -5.46 1.40
C VAL A 13 -23.12 -5.81 2.85
N ILE A 14 -24.37 -5.63 3.31
CA ILE A 14 -24.83 -6.06 4.64
C ILE A 14 -24.62 -7.57 4.81
N GLY A 15 -25.11 -8.37 3.87
CA GLY A 15 -24.99 -9.83 3.92
C GLY A 15 -23.53 -10.28 3.94
N ALA A 16 -22.69 -9.66 3.10
CA ALA A 16 -21.28 -10.00 3.01
C ALA A 16 -20.50 -9.62 4.29
N LEU A 17 -20.78 -8.44 4.89
CA LEU A 17 -20.20 -8.03 6.17
C LEU A 17 -20.62 -8.97 7.31
N ARG A 18 -21.91 -9.31 7.40
CA ARG A 18 -22.42 -10.27 8.39
C ARG A 18 -21.74 -11.63 8.28
N TYR A 19 -21.61 -12.12 7.05
CA TYR A 19 -20.95 -13.40 6.81
C TYR A 19 -19.47 -13.34 7.21
N ALA A 20 -18.73 -12.32 6.75
CA ALA A 20 -17.33 -12.14 7.12
C ALA A 20 -17.13 -12.08 8.65
N ARG A 21 -18.03 -11.38 9.35
CA ARG A 21 -18.03 -11.33 10.81
C ARG A 21 -18.31 -12.70 11.45
N SER A 22 -19.28 -13.45 10.93
CA SER A 22 -19.63 -14.78 11.44
C SER A 22 -18.48 -15.79 11.34
N ILE A 23 -17.55 -15.59 10.39
CA ILE A 23 -16.35 -16.43 10.24
C ILE A 23 -15.09 -15.81 10.89
N GLY A 24 -15.26 -14.76 11.71
CA GLY A 24 -14.18 -14.14 12.49
C GLY A 24 -13.24 -13.21 11.71
N CYS A 25 -13.60 -12.78 10.49
CA CYS A 25 -12.82 -11.78 9.77
C CYS A 25 -13.02 -10.39 10.39
N ALA A 26 -11.94 -9.60 10.49
CA ALA A 26 -12.06 -8.17 10.77
C ALA A 26 -12.87 -7.49 9.65
N THR A 27 -13.79 -6.60 10.03
CA THR A 27 -14.73 -5.96 9.10
C THR A 27 -14.64 -4.43 9.13
N VAL A 28 -14.65 -3.82 7.95
CA VAL A 28 -14.68 -2.37 7.75
C VAL A 28 -15.85 -2.03 6.84
N ALA A 29 -16.61 -0.98 7.15
CA ALA A 29 -17.67 -0.47 6.30
C ALA A 29 -17.36 0.97 5.86
N ILE A 30 -17.43 1.24 4.56
CA ILE A 30 -17.28 2.58 3.99
C ILE A 30 -18.63 3.02 3.40
N SER A 31 -19.17 4.13 3.90
CA SER A 31 -20.42 4.73 3.43
C SER A 31 -20.33 6.25 3.32
N CYS A 32 -21.25 6.85 2.58
CA CYS A 32 -21.31 8.32 2.44
C CYS A 32 -22.52 8.95 3.17
N ASN A 33 -23.16 8.18 4.05
CA ASN A 33 -24.26 8.61 4.89
C ASN A 33 -23.91 8.39 6.37
N LYS A 34 -24.44 9.28 7.21
CA LYS A 34 -24.31 9.18 8.66
C LYS A 34 -25.16 8.03 9.20
N ASN A 35 -24.64 7.30 10.19
CA ASN A 35 -25.31 6.16 10.83
C ASN A 35 -25.81 5.13 9.80
N ALA A 36 -24.99 4.79 8.83
CA ALA A 36 -25.37 3.86 7.77
C ALA A 36 -25.67 2.46 8.33
N LYS A 37 -26.58 1.72 7.67
CA LYS A 37 -26.90 0.33 8.07
C LYS A 37 -25.67 -0.57 8.03
N ILE A 38 -24.80 -0.42 7.02
CA ILE A 38 -23.55 -1.19 6.93
C ILE A 38 -22.56 -0.81 8.04
N SER A 39 -22.62 0.40 8.61
CA SER A 39 -21.76 0.83 9.72
C SER A 39 -22.02 0.00 10.98
N ALA A 40 -23.27 -0.41 11.22
CA ALA A 40 -23.62 -1.25 12.37
C ALA A 40 -23.17 -2.72 12.21
N GLU A 41 -22.87 -3.15 10.98
CA GLU A 41 -22.50 -4.52 10.66
C GLU A 41 -20.98 -4.73 10.63
N ALA A 42 -20.18 -3.67 10.81
CA ALA A 42 -18.72 -3.70 10.75
C ALA A 42 -18.07 -3.31 12.09
N ASP A 43 -16.84 -3.79 12.31
CA ASP A 43 -16.05 -3.43 13.49
C ASP A 43 -15.51 -2.00 13.41
N VAL A 44 -15.17 -1.55 12.19
CA VAL A 44 -14.69 -0.18 11.94
C VAL A 44 -15.58 0.50 10.87
N PRO A 45 -16.45 1.44 11.26
CA PRO A 45 -17.21 2.25 10.33
C PRO A 45 -16.41 3.48 9.87
N ILE A 46 -16.43 3.76 8.56
CA ILE A 46 -15.84 4.95 7.92
C ILE A 46 -16.96 5.67 7.16
N GLU A 47 -17.46 6.76 7.74
CA GLU A 47 -18.57 7.54 7.17
C GLU A 47 -18.06 8.84 6.52
N LEU A 48 -17.95 8.81 5.20
CA LEU A 48 -17.45 9.90 4.35
C LEU A 48 -18.61 10.84 3.95
N LEU A 49 -18.97 11.78 4.82
CA LEU A 49 -20.14 12.65 4.61
C LEU A 49 -19.95 13.66 3.46
N THR A 50 -20.17 13.23 2.21
CA THR A 50 -19.95 14.04 1.00
C THR A 50 -21.11 14.99 0.66
N GLY A 51 -22.26 14.84 1.32
CA GLY A 51 -23.46 15.65 1.08
C GLY A 51 -24.19 15.32 -0.23
N LEU A 52 -25.11 16.20 -0.65
CA LEU A 52 -25.92 15.99 -1.86
C LEU A 52 -25.07 16.07 -3.12
N GLU A 53 -25.29 15.16 -4.07
CA GLU A 53 -24.61 15.16 -5.35
C GLU A 53 -25.17 16.25 -6.29
N VAL A 54 -24.32 16.77 -7.19
CA VAL A 54 -24.73 17.78 -8.19
C VAL A 54 -25.80 17.23 -9.13
N LEU A 55 -25.71 15.94 -9.47
CA LEU A 55 -26.76 15.18 -10.12
C LEU A 55 -27.38 14.27 -9.07
N THR A 56 -28.63 14.54 -8.68
CA THR A 56 -29.33 13.82 -7.61
C THR A 56 -29.21 12.31 -7.77
N GLY A 57 -28.65 11.66 -6.74
CA GLY A 57 -28.46 10.21 -6.69
C GLY A 57 -27.25 9.66 -7.45
N SER A 58 -26.50 10.48 -8.18
CA SER A 58 -25.31 10.04 -8.93
C SER A 58 -24.09 9.91 -8.02
N THR A 59 -24.09 8.92 -7.13
CA THR A 59 -23.01 8.68 -6.14
C THR A 59 -21.67 8.27 -6.75
N ARG A 60 -21.60 8.03 -8.07
CA ARG A 60 -20.32 7.85 -8.77
C ARG A 60 -19.44 9.11 -8.77
N LEU A 61 -20.00 10.25 -8.38
CA LEU A 61 -19.33 11.56 -8.32
C LEU A 61 -18.61 11.73 -6.98
N LYS A 62 -19.07 12.61 -6.08
CA LYS A 62 -18.32 12.93 -4.85
C LYS A 62 -18.13 11.72 -3.96
N ALA A 63 -19.18 10.92 -3.76
CA ALA A 63 -19.10 9.70 -2.97
C ALA A 63 -18.06 8.71 -3.52
N GLY A 64 -18.09 8.41 -4.83
CA GLY A 64 -17.10 7.56 -5.49
C GLY A 64 -15.66 8.11 -5.40
N THR A 65 -15.48 9.42 -5.55
CA THR A 65 -14.16 10.07 -5.35
C THR A 65 -13.68 9.90 -3.90
N ALA A 66 -14.56 10.08 -2.92
CA ALA A 66 -14.22 9.91 -1.51
C ALA A 66 -13.86 8.45 -1.19
N GLU A 67 -14.64 7.49 -1.67
CA GLU A 67 -14.35 6.06 -1.53
C GLU A 67 -13.00 5.69 -2.14
N LYS A 68 -12.67 6.21 -3.34
CA LYS A 68 -11.35 6.02 -3.97
C LYS A 68 -10.22 6.55 -3.08
N MET A 69 -10.38 7.76 -2.53
CA MET A 69 -9.35 8.34 -1.66
C MET A 69 -9.13 7.49 -0.40
N ALA A 70 -10.22 7.05 0.25
CA ALA A 70 -10.13 6.17 1.41
C ALA A 70 -9.42 4.84 1.09
N LEU A 71 -9.79 4.18 -0.02
CA LEU A 71 -9.13 2.94 -0.44
C LEU A 71 -7.64 3.14 -0.78
N ASN A 72 -7.30 4.24 -1.44
CA ASN A 72 -5.92 4.60 -1.70
C ASN A 72 -5.13 4.81 -0.40
N MET A 73 -5.71 5.48 0.60
CA MET A 73 -5.07 5.67 1.90
C MET A 73 -4.85 4.34 2.62
N ILE A 74 -5.89 3.51 2.72
CA ILE A 74 -5.82 2.20 3.41
C ILE A 74 -4.74 1.33 2.78
N SER A 75 -4.76 1.17 1.45
CA SER A 75 -3.78 0.35 0.75
C SER A 75 -2.37 0.91 0.84
N THR A 76 -2.19 2.23 0.67
CA THR A 76 -0.87 2.86 0.72
C THR A 76 -0.24 2.75 2.10
N VAL A 77 -0.99 3.09 3.16
CA VAL A 77 -0.50 2.98 4.55
C VAL A 77 -0.18 1.53 4.90
N SER A 78 -1.02 0.57 4.49
CA SER A 78 -0.74 -0.85 4.70
C SER A 78 0.55 -1.31 4.00
N MET A 79 0.82 -0.81 2.79
CA MET A 79 2.05 -1.13 2.05
C MET A 79 3.28 -0.47 2.67
N ILE A 80 3.15 0.74 3.23
CA ILE A 80 4.22 1.39 4.01
C ILE A 80 4.54 0.55 5.26
N GLU A 81 3.53 0.16 6.03
CA GLU A 81 3.70 -0.63 7.26
C GLU A 81 4.28 -2.03 7.02
N THR A 82 4.08 -2.59 5.83
CA THR A 82 4.64 -3.89 5.42
C THR A 82 6.00 -3.77 4.70
N GLY A 83 6.64 -2.60 4.73
CA GLY A 83 8.00 -2.39 4.24
C GLY A 83 8.14 -2.33 2.72
N LYS A 84 7.07 -2.00 1.99
CA LYS A 84 7.13 -1.82 0.51
C LYS A 84 7.70 -0.47 0.09
N VAL A 85 7.92 0.41 1.05
CA VAL A 85 8.39 1.79 0.87
C VAL A 85 9.64 2.03 1.72
N TYR A 86 10.59 2.78 1.18
CA TYR A 86 11.72 3.35 1.93
C TYR A 86 11.66 4.87 1.76
N GLU A 87 11.64 5.62 2.86
CA GLU A 87 11.32 7.05 2.84
C GLU A 87 9.97 7.32 2.14
N ASN A 88 9.99 7.96 0.97
CA ASN A 88 8.83 8.16 0.09
C ASN A 88 8.96 7.40 -1.24
N LEU A 89 9.94 6.50 -1.34
CA LEU A 89 10.27 5.74 -2.55
C LEU A 89 9.63 4.35 -2.51
N MET A 90 8.92 3.98 -3.58
CA MET A 90 8.32 2.66 -3.74
C MET A 90 9.40 1.65 -4.18
N VAL A 91 10.08 1.05 -3.21
CA VAL A 91 11.25 0.18 -3.45
C VAL A 91 10.90 -1.26 -3.83
N ASP A 92 9.64 -1.68 -3.68
CA ASP A 92 9.17 -3.02 -4.03
C ASP A 92 8.41 -3.02 -5.36
N LEU A 93 9.13 -2.72 -6.44
CA LEU A 93 8.62 -2.71 -7.81
C LEU A 93 9.15 -3.88 -8.64
N ARG A 94 8.33 -4.38 -9.56
CA ARG A 94 8.75 -5.38 -10.56
C ARG A 94 9.10 -4.72 -11.88
N GLN A 95 10.28 -5.03 -12.42
CA GLN A 95 10.76 -4.47 -13.69
C GLN A 95 10.17 -5.22 -14.90
N THR A 96 8.89 -5.00 -15.20
CA THR A 96 8.20 -5.72 -16.30
C THR A 96 8.31 -5.03 -17.67
N ASN A 97 8.90 -3.84 -17.72
CA ASN A 97 9.13 -3.07 -18.93
C ASN A 97 10.26 -2.06 -18.72
N GLU A 98 10.76 -1.49 -19.81
CA GLU A 98 11.87 -0.54 -19.81
C GLU A 98 11.63 0.69 -18.92
N LYS A 99 10.39 1.22 -18.89
CA LYS A 99 10.02 2.33 -17.99
C LYS A 99 10.21 1.95 -16.52
N LEU A 100 9.85 0.73 -16.14
CA LEU A 100 10.00 0.25 -14.76
C LEU A 100 11.46 -0.08 -14.42
N ALA A 101 12.25 -0.52 -15.39
CA ALA A 101 13.71 -0.68 -15.22
C ALA A 101 14.39 0.68 -14.96
N CYS A 102 14.13 1.67 -15.81
CA CYS A 102 14.64 3.04 -15.61
C CYS A 102 14.16 3.64 -14.29
N ARG A 103 12.91 3.39 -13.90
CA ARG A 103 12.38 3.81 -12.59
C ARG A 103 13.11 3.12 -11.42
N ALA A 104 13.45 1.84 -11.53
CA ALA A 104 14.20 1.13 -10.50
C ALA A 104 15.58 1.75 -10.31
N GLU A 105 16.31 2.03 -11.40
CA GLU A 105 17.62 2.70 -11.33
C GLU A 105 17.51 4.06 -10.64
N ASN A 106 16.54 4.89 -11.04
CA ASN A 106 16.34 6.21 -10.43
C ASN A 106 16.01 6.10 -8.93
N ILE A 107 15.23 5.09 -8.52
CA ILE A 107 14.91 4.86 -7.11
C ILE A 107 16.16 4.45 -6.32
N VAL A 108 17.00 3.58 -6.86
CA VAL A 108 18.26 3.18 -6.21
C VAL A 108 19.19 4.37 -6.07
N MET A 109 19.36 5.16 -7.13
CA MET A 109 20.17 6.38 -7.09
C MET A 109 19.64 7.38 -6.05
N GLN A 110 18.32 7.62 -6.01
CA GLN A 110 17.72 8.56 -5.05
C GLN A 110 17.86 8.08 -3.60
N ALA A 111 17.71 6.79 -3.36
CA ALA A 111 17.77 6.23 -2.01
C ALA A 111 19.20 6.15 -1.44
N THR A 112 20.21 6.06 -2.31
CA THR A 112 21.61 5.77 -1.91
C THR A 112 22.59 6.89 -2.21
N GLY A 113 22.25 7.79 -3.13
CA GLY A 113 23.16 8.82 -3.66
C GLY A 113 24.19 8.30 -4.66
N CYS A 114 24.12 7.03 -5.08
CA CYS A 114 25.06 6.45 -6.04
C CYS A 114 24.85 6.96 -7.48
N ASP A 115 25.83 6.74 -8.35
CA ASP A 115 25.66 7.02 -9.78
C ASP A 115 24.83 5.93 -10.50
N ARG A 116 24.48 6.19 -11.76
CA ARG A 116 23.66 5.27 -12.57
C ARG A 116 24.36 3.93 -12.84
N GLY A 117 25.68 3.95 -13.02
CA GLY A 117 26.46 2.72 -13.27
C GLY A 117 26.39 1.79 -12.06
N GLN A 118 26.65 2.34 -10.87
CA GLN A 118 26.53 1.63 -9.59
C GLN A 118 25.10 1.11 -9.35
N ALA A 119 24.09 1.94 -9.65
CA ALA A 119 22.69 1.52 -9.50
C ALA A 119 22.33 0.35 -10.43
N SER A 120 22.75 0.41 -11.69
CA SER A 120 22.48 -0.64 -12.69
C SER A 120 23.18 -1.95 -12.32
N GLU A 121 24.43 -1.87 -11.85
CA GLU A 121 25.18 -3.04 -11.39
C GLU A 121 24.54 -3.67 -10.14
N ALA A 122 24.20 -2.87 -9.14
CA ALA A 122 23.55 -3.36 -7.93
C ALA A 122 22.18 -3.98 -8.21
N LEU A 123 21.40 -3.41 -9.14
CA LEU A 123 20.13 -4.00 -9.59
C LEU A 123 20.35 -5.32 -10.32
N ARG A 124 21.38 -5.43 -11.16
CA ARG A 124 21.73 -6.66 -11.87
C ARG A 124 22.11 -7.77 -10.89
N GLU A 125 22.94 -7.47 -9.91
CA GLU A 125 23.31 -8.41 -8.85
C GLU A 125 22.11 -8.83 -7.99
N ALA A 126 21.20 -7.90 -7.71
CA ALA A 126 19.97 -8.15 -6.94
C ALA A 126 18.83 -8.74 -7.78
N GLU A 127 19.09 -9.26 -8.98
CA GLU A 127 18.06 -9.83 -9.89
C GLU A 127 16.87 -8.87 -10.17
N GLY A 128 17.14 -7.57 -10.17
CA GLY A 128 16.17 -6.51 -10.38
C GLY A 128 15.42 -6.05 -9.13
N GLU A 129 15.71 -6.60 -7.96
CA GLU A 129 15.11 -6.20 -6.68
C GLU A 129 15.71 -4.90 -6.15
N ALA A 130 15.06 -3.76 -6.44
CA ALA A 130 15.51 -2.44 -5.99
C ALA A 130 15.68 -2.34 -4.47
N LYS A 131 14.77 -2.96 -3.70
CA LYS A 131 14.85 -2.99 -2.24
C LYS A 131 16.14 -3.65 -1.73
N LEU A 132 16.53 -4.77 -2.32
CA LEU A 132 17.75 -5.49 -1.95
C LEU A 132 19.00 -4.71 -2.39
N ALA A 133 18.99 -4.18 -3.62
CA ALA A 133 20.06 -3.32 -4.14
C ALA A 133 20.34 -2.12 -3.24
N ILE A 134 19.28 -1.40 -2.81
CA ILE A 134 19.39 -0.27 -1.87
C ILE A 134 19.99 -0.73 -0.54
N THR A 135 19.49 -1.84 0.00
CA THR A 135 19.94 -2.35 1.31
C THR A 135 21.42 -2.75 1.25
N ARG A 136 21.86 -3.39 0.17
CA ARG A 136 23.27 -3.75 -0.05
C ARG A 136 24.16 -2.50 -0.08
N ILE A 137 23.81 -1.50 -0.89
CA ILE A 137 24.61 -0.27 -1.03
C ILE A 137 24.69 0.48 0.30
N LEU A 138 23.57 0.69 0.98
CA LEU A 138 23.53 1.47 2.23
C LEU A 138 24.24 0.78 3.41
N LEU A 139 24.28 -0.56 3.42
CA LEU A 139 24.99 -1.34 4.44
C LEU A 139 26.47 -1.57 4.12
N ASP A 140 26.90 -1.25 2.89
CA ASP A 140 28.24 -1.54 2.37
C ASP A 140 28.68 -3.00 2.63
N THR A 141 27.84 -3.95 2.21
CA THR A 141 28.03 -5.39 2.48
C THR A 141 27.73 -6.25 1.25
N ASP A 142 28.09 -7.53 1.30
CA ASP A 142 27.71 -8.51 0.29
C ASP A 142 26.18 -8.75 0.22
N LEU A 143 25.71 -9.22 -0.95
CA LEU A 143 24.29 -9.40 -1.23
C LEU A 143 23.59 -10.39 -0.28
N GLU A 144 24.27 -11.47 0.12
CA GLU A 144 23.70 -12.48 1.02
C GLU A 144 23.50 -11.94 2.43
N THR A 145 24.48 -11.17 2.93
CA THR A 145 24.35 -10.47 4.22
C THR A 145 23.24 -9.42 4.17
N ALA A 146 23.15 -8.63 3.11
CA ALA A 146 22.08 -7.65 2.93
C ALA A 146 20.69 -8.32 2.90
N LYS A 147 20.55 -9.43 2.16
CA LYS A 147 19.32 -10.21 2.07
C LYS A 147 18.90 -10.77 3.43
N ARG A 148 19.85 -11.33 4.18
CA ARG A 148 19.62 -11.84 5.54
C ARG A 148 19.18 -10.74 6.51
N LYS A 149 19.85 -9.59 6.52
CA LYS A 149 19.45 -8.44 7.36
C LYS A 149 18.07 -7.92 6.98
N LEU A 150 17.77 -7.84 5.69
CA LEU A 150 16.45 -7.42 5.21
C LEU A 150 15.34 -8.39 5.63
N MET A 151 15.59 -9.70 5.57
CA MET A 151 14.65 -10.71 6.06
C MET A 151 14.42 -10.61 7.57
N GLN A 152 15.48 -10.45 8.36
CA GLN A 152 15.39 -10.27 9.82
C GLN A 152 14.63 -8.99 10.20
N ALA A 153 14.73 -7.95 9.39
CA ALA A 153 14.02 -6.69 9.54
C ALA A 153 12.56 -6.73 9.03
N GLY A 154 12.03 -7.90 8.65
CA GLY A 154 10.68 -8.03 8.11
C GLY A 154 10.48 -7.31 6.77
N GLY A 155 11.54 -7.19 5.97
CA GLY A 155 11.50 -6.50 4.67
C GLY A 155 11.52 -4.98 4.75
N LYS A 156 11.75 -4.38 5.93
CA LYS A 156 11.85 -2.94 6.13
C LYS A 156 13.31 -2.48 6.03
N VAL A 157 13.65 -1.78 4.95
CA VAL A 157 15.01 -1.26 4.69
C VAL A 157 15.52 -0.43 5.88
N ARG A 158 14.69 0.48 6.42
CA ARG A 158 15.10 1.35 7.53
C ARG A 158 15.45 0.59 8.81
N GLU A 159 14.77 -0.52 9.08
CA GLU A 159 15.08 -1.35 10.25
C GLU A 159 16.33 -2.21 9.99
N ALA A 160 16.53 -2.68 8.76
CA ALA A 160 17.74 -3.42 8.37
C ALA A 160 19.02 -2.59 8.57
N LEU A 161 18.95 -1.27 8.39
CA LEU A 161 20.06 -0.34 8.60
C LEU A 161 20.39 -0.08 10.07
N LYS A 162 19.45 -0.26 10.99
CA LYS A 162 19.68 -0.05 12.43
C LYS A 162 20.41 -1.21 13.11
N THR A 163 20.35 -2.40 12.52
CA THR A 163 20.98 -3.62 13.05
C THR A 163 22.47 -3.68 12.68
N CYS A 164 23.16 -2.54 12.69
CA CYS A 164 24.60 -2.39 12.48
C CYS A 164 25.28 -2.02 13.80
#